data_AF-A0ABD3XQE2-F1
#
_entry.id   AF-A0ABD3XQE2-F1
#
_cell.length_a   1.000
_cell.length_b   1.000
_cell.length_c   1.000
_cell.angle_alpha   90.00
_cell.angle_beta   90.00
_cell.angle_gamma   90.00
#
_symmetry.space_group_name_H-M   'P 1'
#
loop_
_entity.id
_entity.type
_entity.pdbx_description
1 polymer ?
#
loop_
_entity_poly.entity_id
_entity_poly.type
_entity_poly.pdbx_seq_one_letter_code
_entity_poly.pdbx_strand_id
1 'polypeptide(L)'
;DYRRECGQRYLEEIRSYLRDTPTAVHLVDEDFAIDNTILDSELEELKKKIVEVASQQPHWGEQIPTRWFLLEQQLMKLRDGGRKVVRLCEVETLNKEGTVRIKDSEELDVFLRYLHETGTIIYFSIEVLRDNILLDPKWMIDALKILINARPNLPGNLADNDTESNCSAASAARNCIRQRWTDFKEKGILTVELVDAIWTKKNYPDLHEHKKHILMIMEQLNILAKPRSFNENGEKVEKYFLTPCMLRQESPREYVSLEQDIRLVSTPVLCCVFRGRYLPPPIFHRLIAACITRWPVSKKKETSEHLIFCGCCMFDLDLFHRLTLYCRNDIVFARITRLVIDEDKTLEARLCTRVRKFITLNLSKITSCLGQNLQYDLRIQCPPSREDSEDSIVGLSPPFDMWFADEGHDPDAPITREHMNHARLCVVLVTVCGNAMRDVLSTHVSPPHTDIHQAILANKVKLTSRQGRPLLNADQIKVVFPDPHGKTTGKVDQFDLSLLYILIRNISTVPAPVRGWGYDPQDQPRDHSLGASVERIRSYRNHIIGHSMNGEISQQDFDDYWSKIDAVLDEIELKLGKQGYRAQLEKQKTQVISIYEAC
;
A
#
# COMPACT_ATOMS: atom_id res chain seq x y z
N ASP A 1 30.58 -45.33 11.83
CA ASP A 1 30.17 -44.08 12.51
C ASP A 1 28.68 -44.06 12.74
N TYR A 2 28.22 -44.48 13.93
CA TYR A 2 26.81 -44.42 14.31
C TYR A 2 26.21 -43.01 14.17
N ARG A 3 27.03 -41.97 14.34
CA ARG A 3 26.64 -40.55 14.15
C ARG A 3 26.33 -40.21 12.69
N ARG A 4 27.20 -40.60 11.75
CA ARG A 4 26.93 -40.47 10.31
C ARG A 4 25.71 -41.28 9.91
N GLU A 5 25.59 -42.51 10.40
CA GLU A 5 24.46 -43.40 10.10
C GLU A 5 23.11 -42.84 10.59
N CYS A 6 23.09 -42.19 11.78
CA CYS A 6 21.90 -41.49 12.29
C CYS A 6 21.53 -40.25 11.46
N GLY A 7 22.52 -39.49 10.97
CA GLY A 7 22.30 -38.25 10.23
C GLY A 7 22.08 -38.43 8.73
N GLN A 8 22.56 -39.53 8.16
CA GLN A 8 22.62 -39.76 6.71
C GLN A 8 21.24 -39.76 6.06
N ARG A 9 20.25 -40.40 6.70
CA ARG A 9 18.86 -40.36 6.21
C ARG A 9 18.31 -38.94 6.15
N TYR A 10 18.58 -38.13 7.17
CA TYR A 10 18.12 -36.74 7.23
C TYR A 10 18.81 -35.86 6.16
N LEU A 11 20.10 -36.08 5.94
CA LEU A 11 20.87 -35.39 4.89
C LEU A 11 20.42 -35.80 3.48
N GLU A 12 20.12 -37.08 3.26
CA GLU A 12 19.55 -37.57 2.01
C GLU A 12 18.16 -36.96 1.74
N GLU A 13 17.31 -36.85 2.77
CA GLU A 13 16.01 -36.19 2.67
C GLU A 13 16.17 -34.70 2.31
N ILE A 14 17.09 -33.96 2.96
CA ILE A 14 17.39 -32.55 2.64
C ILE A 14 17.92 -32.42 1.20
N ARG A 15 18.90 -33.24 0.82
CA ARG A 15 19.48 -33.20 -0.53
C ARG A 15 18.44 -33.52 -1.58
N SER A 16 17.56 -34.49 -1.34
CA SER A 16 16.45 -34.81 -2.25
C SER A 16 15.48 -33.63 -2.36
N TYR A 17 15.17 -32.95 -1.26
CA TYR A 17 14.28 -31.78 -1.27
C TYR A 17 14.88 -30.60 -2.03
N LEU A 18 16.18 -30.35 -1.88
CA LEU A 18 16.86 -29.21 -2.49
C LEU A 18 17.33 -29.46 -3.93
N ARG A 19 17.38 -30.71 -4.40
CA ARG A 19 17.91 -31.07 -5.73
C ARG A 19 17.19 -30.37 -6.87
N ASP A 20 15.88 -30.16 -6.73
CA ASP A 20 15.04 -29.53 -7.76
C ASP A 20 14.82 -28.03 -7.53
N THR A 21 15.54 -27.41 -6.58
CA THR A 21 15.41 -25.99 -6.26
C THR A 21 16.60 -25.18 -6.78
N PRO A 22 16.44 -23.86 -7.01
CA PRO A 22 17.55 -22.97 -7.37
C PRO A 22 18.71 -23.00 -6.38
N THR A 23 18.47 -23.40 -5.12
CA THR A 23 19.54 -23.51 -4.10
C THR A 23 20.42 -24.75 -4.27
N ALA A 24 20.04 -25.71 -5.12
CA ALA A 24 20.85 -26.90 -5.41
C ALA A 24 22.28 -26.56 -5.82
N VAL A 25 22.46 -25.49 -6.59
CA VAL A 25 23.78 -25.04 -7.08
C VAL A 25 24.71 -24.56 -5.97
N HIS A 26 24.18 -24.30 -4.78
CA HIS A 26 24.93 -23.87 -3.60
C HIS A 26 25.22 -25.03 -2.63
N LEU A 27 24.73 -26.24 -2.93
CA LEU A 27 24.99 -27.41 -2.09
C LEU A 27 26.42 -27.90 -2.31
N VAL A 28 27.09 -28.18 -1.19
CA VAL A 28 28.38 -28.86 -1.17
C VAL A 28 28.10 -30.35 -1.02
N ASP A 29 28.65 -31.18 -1.91
CA ASP A 29 28.39 -32.64 -1.96
C ASP A 29 28.99 -33.45 -0.78
N GLU A 30 29.52 -32.77 0.24
CA GLU A 30 30.25 -33.37 1.37
C GLU A 30 29.50 -33.13 2.68
N ASP A 31 29.28 -34.20 3.45
CA ASP A 31 28.55 -34.17 4.72
C ASP A 31 29.50 -34.28 5.91
N PHE A 32 29.22 -33.53 6.97
CA PHE A 32 30.03 -33.49 8.19
C PHE A 32 29.17 -33.81 9.42
N ALA A 33 29.54 -34.81 10.23
CA ALA A 33 28.81 -35.27 11.41
C ALA A 33 29.51 -34.89 12.74
N ILE A 34 29.56 -33.59 13.02
CA ILE A 34 30.35 -33.02 14.12
C ILE A 34 29.72 -33.25 15.50
N ASP A 35 30.54 -33.73 16.43
CA ASP A 35 30.20 -33.83 17.86
C ASP A 35 30.82 -32.69 18.69
N ASN A 36 29.98 -31.72 19.07
CA ASN A 36 30.39 -30.56 19.85
C ASN A 36 30.74 -30.86 21.32
N THR A 37 30.66 -32.12 21.77
CA THR A 37 31.04 -32.52 23.14
C THR A 37 32.49 -32.99 23.23
N ILE A 38 33.15 -33.20 22.10
CA ILE A 38 34.53 -33.69 22.02
C ILE A 38 35.38 -32.81 21.09
N LEU A 39 36.71 -33.00 21.14
CA LEU A 39 37.62 -32.50 20.12
C LEU A 39 37.51 -33.38 18.88
N ASP A 40 36.51 -33.07 18.04
CA ASP A 40 36.21 -33.82 16.83
C ASP A 40 37.13 -33.41 15.66
N SER A 41 37.80 -34.38 15.05
CA SER A 41 38.65 -34.12 13.87
C SER A 41 37.84 -33.67 12.65
N GLU A 42 36.57 -34.06 12.58
CA GLU A 42 35.66 -33.67 11.49
C GLU A 42 35.37 -32.16 11.49
N LEU A 43 35.56 -31.48 12.62
CA LEU A 43 35.49 -30.01 12.69
C LEU A 43 36.62 -29.35 11.89
N GLU A 44 37.83 -29.90 11.92
CA GLU A 44 38.95 -29.37 11.14
C GLU A 44 38.76 -29.65 9.64
N GLU A 45 38.16 -30.80 9.30
CA GLU A 45 37.74 -31.11 7.93
C GLU A 45 36.69 -30.10 7.42
N LEU A 46 35.67 -29.78 8.23
CA LEU A 46 34.70 -28.75 7.90
C LEU A 46 35.36 -27.38 7.70
N LYS A 47 36.26 -26.95 8.60
CA LYS A 47 36.98 -25.66 8.45
C LYS A 47 37.76 -25.61 7.14
N LYS A 48 38.46 -26.69 6.81
CA LYS A 48 39.20 -26.81 5.54
C LYS A 48 38.25 -26.69 4.35
N LYS A 49 37.10 -27.35 4.41
CA LYS A 49 36.09 -27.28 3.35
C LYS A 49 35.51 -25.88 3.19
N ILE A 50 35.24 -25.18 4.29
CA ILE A 50 34.78 -23.78 4.26
C ILE A 50 35.79 -22.90 3.51
N VAL A 51 37.08 -23.03 3.81
CA VAL A 51 38.14 -22.27 3.12
C VAL A 51 38.22 -22.65 1.64
N GLU A 52 38.12 -23.94 1.31
CA GLU A 52 38.09 -24.43 -0.06
C GLU A 52 36.93 -23.80 -0.86
N VAL A 53 35.70 -23.84 -0.32
CA VAL A 53 34.50 -23.28 -0.97
C VAL A 53 34.57 -21.75 -1.06
N ALA A 54 35.08 -21.08 -0.02
CA ALA A 54 35.29 -19.63 -0.04
C ALA A 54 36.30 -19.21 -1.12
N SER A 55 37.37 -19.99 -1.32
CA SER A 55 38.38 -19.72 -2.34
C SER A 55 37.90 -19.89 -3.78
N GLN A 56 36.78 -20.59 -3.98
CA GLN A 56 36.13 -20.77 -5.29
C GLN A 56 35.19 -19.61 -5.65
N GLN A 57 34.90 -18.70 -4.72
CA GLN A 57 34.01 -17.57 -5.01
C GLN A 57 34.64 -16.65 -6.05
N PRO A 58 33.87 -16.10 -7.00
CA PRO A 58 34.40 -15.26 -8.09
C PRO A 58 35.18 -14.03 -7.59
N HIS A 59 34.79 -13.50 -6.44
CA HIS A 59 35.41 -12.32 -5.83
C HIS A 59 36.68 -12.66 -5.01
N TRP A 60 37.02 -13.93 -4.84
CA TRP A 60 38.21 -14.32 -4.10
C TRP A 60 39.48 -13.91 -4.87
N GLY A 61 40.34 -13.12 -4.23
CA GLY A 61 41.56 -12.60 -4.85
C GLY A 61 41.37 -11.34 -5.70
N GLU A 62 40.15 -10.79 -5.76
CA GLU A 62 39.92 -9.47 -6.35
C GLU A 62 40.79 -8.41 -5.67
N GLN A 63 41.40 -7.55 -6.49
CA GLN A 63 42.31 -6.52 -6.01
C GLN A 63 41.51 -5.30 -5.57
N ILE A 64 41.63 -4.94 -4.29
CA ILE A 64 41.06 -3.71 -3.76
C ILE A 64 42.13 -2.60 -3.66
N PRO A 65 41.76 -1.32 -3.85
CA PRO A 65 42.70 -0.23 -3.68
C PRO A 65 43.30 -0.19 -2.26
N THR A 66 44.63 -0.09 -2.15
CA THR A 66 45.31 -0.03 -0.83
C THR A 66 44.77 1.09 0.07
N ARG A 67 44.36 2.22 -0.52
CA ARG A 67 43.76 3.34 0.20
C ARG A 67 42.41 2.99 0.86
N TRP A 68 41.62 2.12 0.24
CA TRP A 68 40.36 1.63 0.81
C TRP A 68 40.64 0.76 2.02
N PHE A 69 41.56 -0.21 1.89
CA PHE A 69 41.97 -1.08 2.99
C PHE A 69 42.51 -0.29 4.20
N LEU A 70 43.33 0.72 3.97
CA LEU A 70 43.90 1.54 5.06
C LEU A 70 42.82 2.34 5.80
N LEU A 71 41.88 2.96 5.08
CA LEU A 71 40.77 3.69 5.69
C LEU A 71 39.80 2.75 6.40
N GLU A 72 39.49 1.60 5.80
CA GLU A 72 38.70 0.53 6.42
C GLU A 72 39.31 0.12 7.76
N GLN A 73 40.63 -0.14 7.80
CA GLN A 73 41.32 -0.50 9.04
C GLN A 73 41.17 0.58 10.13
N GLN A 74 41.18 1.87 9.76
CA GLN A 74 40.93 2.95 10.72
C GLN A 74 39.49 2.93 11.25
N LEU A 75 38.50 2.70 10.39
CA LEU A 75 37.11 2.54 10.80
C LEU A 75 36.92 1.32 11.71
N MET A 76 37.58 0.21 11.41
CA MET A 76 37.54 -0.99 12.24
C MET A 76 38.15 -0.75 13.63
N LYS A 77 39.25 0.02 13.72
CA LYS A 77 39.81 0.42 15.02
C LYS A 77 38.84 1.25 15.86
N LEU A 78 38.07 2.15 15.24
CA LEU A 78 37.02 2.89 15.95
C LEU A 78 35.92 1.95 16.46
N ARG A 79 35.45 1.04 15.60
CA ARG A 79 34.45 0.03 15.95
C ARG A 79 34.92 -0.84 17.12
N ASP A 80 36.15 -1.34 17.05
CA ASP A 80 36.75 -2.21 18.07
C ASP A 80 37.01 -1.44 19.38
N GLY A 81 37.19 -0.12 19.30
CA GLY A 81 37.17 0.81 20.44
C GLY A 81 35.78 1.09 21.02
N GLY A 82 34.72 0.43 20.52
CA GLY A 82 33.36 0.52 21.02
C GLY A 82 32.46 1.53 20.29
N ARG A 83 32.98 2.30 19.32
CA ARG A 83 32.16 3.26 18.57
C ARG A 83 31.14 2.54 17.69
N LYS A 84 29.86 2.89 17.85
CA LYS A 84 28.76 2.30 17.08
C LYS A 84 28.43 3.07 15.81
N VAL A 85 28.52 4.40 15.87
CA VAL A 85 28.19 5.31 14.78
C VAL A 85 29.31 6.34 14.61
N VAL A 86 29.63 6.66 13.36
CA VAL A 86 30.58 7.69 12.96
C VAL A 86 29.90 8.67 12.00
N ARG A 87 30.27 9.95 12.06
CA ARG A 87 29.76 10.93 11.09
C ARG A 87 30.58 10.93 9.81
N LEU A 88 29.96 11.22 8.67
CA LEU A 88 30.66 11.29 7.39
C LEU A 88 31.83 12.29 7.44
N CYS A 89 31.65 13.46 8.07
CA CYS A 89 32.73 14.45 8.23
C CYS A 89 33.92 13.94 9.07
N GLU A 90 33.68 13.03 10.02
CA GLU A 90 34.74 12.38 10.80
C GLU A 90 35.49 11.38 9.90
N VAL A 91 34.79 10.63 9.05
CA VAL A 91 35.41 9.74 8.04
C VAL A 91 36.25 10.54 7.04
N GLU A 92 35.75 11.68 6.56
CA GLU A 92 36.51 12.59 5.69
C GLU A 92 37.77 13.12 6.38
N THR A 93 37.70 13.38 7.68
CA THR A 93 38.85 13.84 8.47
C THR A 93 39.87 12.72 8.60
N LEU A 94 39.45 11.49 8.93
CA LEU A 94 40.32 10.30 8.96
C LEU A 94 41.01 10.07 7.62
N ASN A 95 40.27 10.21 6.51
CA ASN A 95 40.83 10.10 5.17
C ASN A 95 41.87 11.20 4.89
N LYS A 96 41.65 12.44 5.35
CA LYS A 96 42.62 13.55 5.21
C LYS A 96 43.87 13.34 6.06
N GLU A 97 43.74 12.76 7.24
CA GLU A 97 44.87 12.49 8.15
C GLU A 97 45.65 11.22 7.75
N GLY A 98 45.03 10.35 6.95
CA GLY A 98 45.65 9.13 6.44
C GLY A 98 46.87 9.36 5.55
N THR A 99 47.78 8.38 5.56
CA THR A 99 49.01 8.36 4.75
C THR A 99 48.73 8.21 3.26
N VAL A 100 47.71 7.44 2.89
CA VAL A 100 47.24 7.25 1.51
C VAL A 100 45.75 7.55 1.48
N ARG A 101 45.37 8.60 0.74
CA ARG A 101 44.02 9.17 0.78
C ARG A 101 43.17 8.71 -0.40
N ILE A 102 41.88 8.55 -0.15
CA ILE A 102 40.82 8.56 -1.16
C ILE A 102 40.79 9.95 -1.81
N LYS A 103 40.71 9.98 -3.15
CA LYS A 103 40.99 11.17 -3.98
C LYS A 103 39.96 12.27 -3.80
N ASP A 104 38.69 11.90 -3.79
CA ASP A 104 37.55 12.80 -3.83
C ASP A 104 36.33 12.19 -3.11
N SER A 105 35.25 12.98 -3.02
CA SER A 105 34.01 12.58 -2.34
C SER A 105 33.26 11.46 -3.08
N GLU A 106 33.41 11.37 -4.40
CA GLU A 106 32.75 10.33 -5.21
C GLU A 106 33.41 8.97 -4.96
N GLU A 107 34.74 8.90 -4.97
CA GLU A 107 35.48 7.68 -4.61
C GLU A 107 35.20 7.28 -3.15
N LEU A 108 35.03 8.24 -2.23
CA LEU A 108 34.68 7.96 -0.83
C LEU A 108 33.27 7.36 -0.71
N ASP A 109 32.29 7.90 -1.44
CA ASP A 109 30.93 7.34 -1.47
C ASP A 109 30.92 5.92 -2.04
N VAL A 110 31.67 5.65 -3.12
CA VAL A 110 31.83 4.31 -3.68
C VAL A 110 32.46 3.35 -2.66
N PHE A 111 33.51 3.79 -1.96
CA PHE A 111 34.14 3.00 -0.89
C PHE A 111 33.15 2.65 0.24
N LEU A 112 32.36 3.61 0.70
CA LEU A 112 31.37 3.36 1.76
C LEU A 112 30.24 2.44 1.30
N ARG A 113 29.79 2.57 0.04
CA ARG A 113 28.84 1.62 -0.57
C ARG A 113 29.42 0.23 -0.69
N TYR A 114 30.68 0.10 -1.09
CA TYR A 114 31.37 -1.19 -1.10
C TYR A 114 31.36 -1.85 0.28
N LEU A 115 31.75 -1.12 1.35
CA LEU A 115 31.69 -1.66 2.71
C LEU A 115 30.28 -1.99 3.20
N HIS A 116 29.26 -1.30 2.68
CA HIS A 116 27.86 -1.61 2.96
C HIS A 116 27.42 -2.91 2.27
N GLU A 117 27.77 -3.08 1.00
CA GLU A 117 27.45 -4.26 0.21
C GLU A 117 28.15 -5.52 0.74
N THR A 118 29.37 -5.40 1.27
CA THR A 118 30.06 -6.51 1.95
C THR A 118 29.53 -6.79 3.37
N GLY A 119 28.60 -5.96 3.87
CA GLY A 119 28.07 -6.09 5.23
C GLY A 119 29.05 -5.71 6.33
N THR A 120 30.13 -4.98 6.01
CA THR A 120 31.11 -4.49 6.98
C THR A 120 30.53 -3.33 7.80
N ILE A 121 29.76 -2.45 7.16
CA ILE A 121 29.07 -1.31 7.79
C ILE A 121 27.62 -1.19 7.26
N ILE A 122 26.81 -0.29 7.82
CA ILE A 122 25.54 0.13 7.22
C ILE A 122 25.65 1.60 6.80
N TYR A 123 25.51 1.86 5.50
CA TYR A 123 25.58 3.18 4.89
C TYR A 123 24.52 3.31 3.79
N PHE A 124 23.87 4.47 3.73
CA PHE A 124 22.95 4.84 2.65
C PHE A 124 23.36 6.21 2.10
N SER A 125 23.57 6.31 0.79
CA SER A 125 23.94 7.57 0.11
C SER A 125 22.77 8.58 0.00
N ILE A 126 21.66 8.33 0.70
CA ILE A 126 20.47 9.19 0.70
C ILE A 126 20.68 10.32 1.71
N GLU A 127 20.38 11.55 1.32
CA GLU A 127 20.63 12.78 2.10
C GLU A 127 20.28 12.66 3.59
N VAL A 128 19.12 12.09 3.92
CA VAL A 128 18.65 12.00 5.32
C VAL A 128 19.42 10.98 6.18
N LEU A 129 20.11 10.02 5.56
CA LEU A 129 20.88 8.96 6.23
C LEU A 129 22.39 9.07 6.03
N ARG A 130 22.84 9.80 5.01
CA ARG A 130 24.24 9.87 4.55
C ARG A 130 25.23 10.28 5.63
N ASP A 131 24.83 11.19 6.51
CA ASP A 131 25.72 11.79 7.50
C ASP A 131 26.12 10.86 8.64
N ASN A 132 25.32 9.85 8.97
CA ASN A 132 25.59 8.93 10.08
C ASN A 132 25.81 7.52 9.52
N ILE A 133 26.98 6.95 9.80
CA ILE A 133 27.42 5.66 9.30
C ILE A 133 27.48 4.70 10.49
N LEU A 134 26.76 3.59 10.40
CA LEU A 134 26.73 2.59 11.46
C LEU A 134 27.84 1.57 11.23
N LEU A 135 28.82 1.54 12.14
CA LEU A 135 30.05 0.76 12.02
C LEU A 135 29.89 -0.71 12.44
N ASP A 136 28.86 -1.01 13.23
CA ASP A 136 28.63 -2.33 13.81
C ASP A 136 27.25 -2.89 13.41
N PRO A 137 27.13 -3.56 12.24
CA PRO A 137 25.87 -4.16 11.80
C PRO A 137 25.27 -5.16 12.79
N LYS A 138 26.10 -5.83 13.61
CA LYS A 138 25.63 -6.73 14.67
C LYS A 138 24.87 -5.96 15.75
N TRP A 139 25.32 -4.76 16.10
CA TRP A 139 24.62 -3.90 17.05
C TRP A 139 23.20 -3.53 16.58
N MET A 140 23.00 -3.33 15.27
CA MET A 140 21.67 -3.14 14.68
C MET A 140 20.76 -4.38 14.87
N ILE A 141 21.33 -5.57 14.68
CA ILE A 141 20.62 -6.83 14.92
C ILE A 141 20.26 -6.97 16.41
N ASP A 142 21.17 -6.62 17.30
CA ASP A 142 20.94 -6.70 18.74
C ASP A 142 19.87 -5.68 19.20
N ALA A 143 19.81 -4.48 18.59
CA ALA A 143 18.73 -3.52 18.80
C ALA A 143 17.35 -4.12 18.45
N LEU A 144 17.23 -4.82 17.31
CA LEU A 144 16.01 -5.53 16.92
C LEU A 144 15.69 -6.67 17.88
N LYS A 145 16.68 -7.47 18.29
CA LYS A 145 16.47 -8.55 19.27
C LYS A 145 15.95 -7.99 20.60
N ILE A 146 16.50 -6.89 21.09
CA ILE A 146 16.03 -6.23 22.31
C ILE A 146 14.57 -5.81 22.14
N LEU A 147 14.22 -5.22 20.99
CA LEU A 147 12.85 -4.79 20.71
C LEU A 147 11.86 -5.98 20.65
N ILE A 148 12.21 -7.03 19.92
CA ILE A 148 11.36 -8.21 19.71
C ILE A 148 11.25 -9.06 21.00
N ASN A 149 12.31 -9.15 21.79
CA ASN A 149 12.35 -9.96 23.01
C ASN A 149 12.01 -9.17 24.28
N ALA A 150 11.70 -7.88 24.16
CA ALA A 150 11.19 -7.08 25.27
C ALA A 150 10.00 -7.82 25.91
N ARG A 151 9.97 -7.89 27.23
CA ARG A 151 8.85 -8.47 27.99
C ARG A 151 7.95 -7.34 28.51
N PRO A 152 6.64 -7.59 28.69
CA PRO A 152 5.67 -6.59 29.15
C PRO A 152 5.94 -6.16 30.60
N ASN A 153 6.70 -6.96 31.34
CA ASN A 153 7.41 -6.48 32.51
C ASN A 153 8.67 -5.79 32.00
N LEU A 154 8.59 -4.52 31.59
CA LEU A 154 9.76 -3.65 31.48
C LEU A 154 10.00 -3.06 32.88
N PRO A 155 11.02 -3.53 33.62
CA PRO A 155 11.41 -2.96 34.89
C PRO A 155 12.82 -2.41 34.74
N GLY A 156 12.96 -1.09 34.77
CA GLY A 156 14.09 -0.61 35.56
C GLY A 156 13.76 -0.93 37.02
N ASN A 157 14.38 -1.96 37.59
CA ASN A 157 14.70 -2.06 39.02
C ASN A 157 13.73 -1.34 39.99
N LEU A 158 12.51 -1.85 40.11
CA LEU A 158 11.79 -1.80 41.38
C LEU A 158 11.63 -3.26 41.75
N ALA A 159 12.34 -3.67 42.80
CA ALA A 159 12.08 -4.93 43.45
C ALA A 159 10.58 -5.06 43.74
N ASP A 160 10.07 -6.27 43.72
CA ASP A 160 8.73 -6.65 44.18
C ASP A 160 8.54 -6.41 45.72
N ASN A 161 9.19 -5.39 46.28
CA ASN A 161 9.26 -5.12 47.73
C ASN A 161 8.71 -3.76 48.16
N ASP A 162 8.07 -2.99 47.28
CA ASP A 162 7.30 -1.83 47.71
C ASP A 162 5.82 -2.16 47.69
N THR A 163 5.34 -2.54 48.88
CA THR A 163 3.95 -2.56 49.32
C THR A 163 3.03 -1.66 48.51
N GLU A 164 1.94 -2.25 48.03
CA GLU A 164 0.66 -1.69 47.56
C GLU A 164 0.27 -0.32 48.15
N SER A 165 1.02 0.73 47.83
CA SER A 165 0.70 2.10 48.22
C SER A 165 1.12 3.07 47.13
N ASN A 166 0.11 3.42 46.33
CA ASN A 166 -0.22 4.78 45.90
C ASN A 166 0.69 5.51 44.89
N CYS A 167 0.43 5.28 43.60
CA CYS A 167 -0.11 6.34 42.73
C CYS A 167 -0.84 5.74 41.51
N SER A 168 -2.10 6.12 41.28
CA SER A 168 -2.94 5.60 40.19
C SER A 168 -2.36 5.89 38.79
N ALA A 169 -1.58 6.97 38.65
CA ALA A 169 -0.97 7.37 37.40
C ALA A 169 0.18 6.45 36.96
N ALA A 170 1.02 5.95 37.88
CA ALA A 170 2.12 5.05 37.50
C ALA A 170 1.63 3.65 37.13
N SER A 171 0.57 3.16 37.78
CA SER A 171 -0.05 1.88 37.37
C SER A 171 -0.73 2.01 36.00
N ALA A 172 -1.42 3.13 35.74
CA ALA A 172 -2.01 3.43 34.44
C ALA A 172 -0.95 3.51 33.32
N ALA A 173 0.18 4.20 33.57
CA ALA A 173 1.28 4.30 32.62
C ALA A 173 1.90 2.93 32.30
N ARG A 174 2.13 2.07 33.32
CA ARG A 174 2.61 0.70 33.12
C ARG A 174 1.64 -0.15 32.30
N ASN A 175 0.34 -0.07 32.59
CA ASN A 175 -0.69 -0.77 31.82
C ASN A 175 -0.75 -0.27 30.37
N CYS A 176 -0.55 1.03 30.14
CA CYS A 176 -0.50 1.64 28.82
C CYS A 176 0.70 1.12 27.99
N ILE A 177 1.88 0.98 28.58
CA ILE A 177 3.05 0.40 27.90
C ILE A 177 2.86 -1.10 27.64
N ARG A 178 2.27 -1.84 28.59
CA ARG A 178 1.90 -3.26 28.38
C ARG A 178 0.96 -3.43 27.20
N GLN A 179 -0.06 -2.59 27.09
CA GLN A 179 -0.99 -2.62 25.96
C GLN A 179 -0.27 -2.37 24.63
N ARG A 180 0.58 -1.34 24.55
CA ARG A 180 1.37 -1.07 23.35
C ARG A 180 2.28 -2.23 22.97
N TRP A 181 2.87 -2.90 23.95
CA TRP A 181 3.68 -4.10 23.71
C TRP A 181 2.83 -5.25 23.15
N THR A 182 1.62 -5.46 23.68
CA THR A 182 0.67 -6.44 23.12
C THR A 182 0.30 -6.09 21.69
N ASP A 183 0.01 -4.82 21.39
CA ASP A 183 -0.29 -4.39 20.02
C ASP A 183 0.92 -4.57 19.08
N PHE A 184 2.15 -4.39 19.56
CA PHE A 184 3.35 -4.71 18.78
C PHE A 184 3.49 -6.21 18.51
N LYS A 185 3.28 -7.04 19.53
CA LYS A 185 3.45 -8.50 19.43
C LYS A 185 2.38 -9.19 18.58
N GLU A 186 1.14 -8.74 18.70
CA GLU A 186 0.00 -9.42 18.07
C GLU A 186 -0.39 -8.78 16.74
N LYS A 187 -0.27 -7.44 16.64
CA LYS A 187 -0.71 -6.65 15.48
C LYS A 187 0.43 -5.98 14.73
N GLY A 188 1.68 -6.16 15.15
CA GLY A 188 2.85 -5.53 14.51
C GLY A 188 2.90 -4.00 14.66
N ILE A 189 2.14 -3.41 15.59
CA ILE A 189 2.06 -1.95 15.79
C ILE A 189 3.14 -1.50 16.77
N LEU A 190 4.19 -0.83 16.27
CA LEU A 190 5.30 -0.31 17.06
C LEU A 190 5.17 1.20 17.25
N THR A 191 4.87 1.67 18.46
CA THR A 191 4.83 3.12 18.73
C THR A 191 6.19 3.66 19.18
N VAL A 192 6.46 4.95 18.93
CA VAL A 192 7.71 5.60 19.38
C VAL A 192 7.83 5.55 20.91
N GLU A 193 6.72 5.66 21.64
CA GLU A 193 6.70 5.57 23.11
C GLU A 193 7.11 4.18 23.61
N LEU A 194 6.75 3.11 22.89
CA LEU A 194 7.19 1.76 23.22
C LEU A 194 8.70 1.60 22.98
N VAL A 195 9.22 2.16 21.88
CA VAL A 195 10.67 2.19 21.63
C VAL A 195 11.38 2.93 22.75
N ASP A 196 10.87 4.09 23.19
CA ASP A 196 11.43 4.85 24.30
C ASP A 196 11.40 4.10 25.64
N ALA A 197 10.33 3.34 25.88
CA ALA A 197 10.21 2.52 27.07
C ALA A 197 11.18 1.32 27.06
N ILE A 198 11.55 0.81 25.88
CA ILE A 198 12.48 -0.32 25.74
C ILE A 198 13.93 0.17 25.69
N TRP A 199 14.26 1.08 24.78
CA TRP A 199 15.60 1.67 24.59
C TRP A 199 15.80 2.88 25.50
N THR A 200 15.68 2.65 26.81
CA THR A 200 15.86 3.71 27.80
C THR A 200 17.31 4.18 27.88
N LYS A 201 17.52 5.48 28.14
CA LYS A 201 18.86 6.05 28.36
C LYS A 201 19.66 5.34 29.47
N LYS A 202 18.97 4.79 30.48
CA LYS A 202 19.59 4.10 31.61
C LYS A 202 20.17 2.73 31.22
N ASN A 203 19.40 1.94 30.48
CA ASN A 203 19.78 0.56 30.16
C ASN A 203 20.53 0.46 28.82
N TYR A 204 20.22 1.36 27.88
CA TYR A 204 20.75 1.35 26.52
C TYR A 204 21.07 2.77 26.03
N PRO A 205 22.09 3.45 26.60
CA PRO A 205 22.42 4.84 26.30
C PRO A 205 22.71 5.06 24.80
N ASP A 206 23.50 4.20 24.17
CA ASP A 206 23.86 4.34 22.75
C ASP A 206 22.64 4.16 21.82
N LEU A 207 21.74 3.21 22.14
CA LEU A 207 20.50 3.01 21.36
C LEU A 207 19.57 4.20 21.53
N HIS A 208 19.49 4.77 22.74
CA HIS A 208 18.69 5.95 23.01
C HIS A 208 19.21 7.17 22.25
N GLU A 209 20.53 7.37 22.25
CA GLU A 209 21.20 8.47 21.53
C GLU A 209 20.97 8.37 20.02
N HIS A 210 21.16 7.19 19.42
CA HIS A 210 21.05 6.99 17.97
C HIS A 210 19.66 6.51 17.50
N LYS A 211 18.66 6.47 18.39
CA LYS A 211 17.30 5.93 18.14
C LYS A 211 16.71 6.39 16.82
N LYS A 212 16.73 7.71 16.57
CA LYS A 212 16.11 8.30 15.36
C LYS A 212 16.75 7.73 14.09
N HIS A 213 18.07 7.65 14.06
CA HIS A 213 18.82 7.16 12.92
C HIS A 213 18.61 5.65 12.72
N ILE A 214 18.62 4.87 13.81
CA ILE A 214 18.32 3.43 13.79
C ILE A 214 16.92 3.16 13.19
N LEU A 215 15.89 3.88 13.65
CA LEU A 215 14.53 3.71 13.13
C LEU A 215 14.44 4.06 11.63
N MET A 216 15.14 5.11 11.20
CA MET A 216 15.19 5.47 9.78
C MET A 216 15.90 4.40 8.93
N ILE A 217 16.96 3.76 9.45
CA ILE A 217 17.58 2.60 8.80
C ILE A 217 16.58 1.44 8.71
N MET A 218 15.84 1.15 9.78
CA MET A 218 14.82 0.08 9.77
C MET A 218 13.71 0.34 8.74
N GLU A 219 13.29 1.61 8.59
CA GLU A 219 12.36 2.02 7.55
C GLU A 219 12.95 1.81 6.16
N GLN A 220 14.19 2.26 5.94
CA GLN A 220 14.86 2.12 4.64
C GLN A 220 15.09 0.66 4.24
N LEU A 221 15.27 -0.23 5.21
CA LEU A 221 15.38 -1.67 5.01
C LEU A 221 14.03 -2.39 4.87
N ASN A 222 12.91 -1.66 4.84
CA ASN A 222 11.56 -2.20 4.79
C ASN A 222 11.25 -3.18 5.93
N ILE A 223 11.83 -2.95 7.11
CA ILE A 223 11.51 -3.67 8.35
C ILE A 223 10.32 -3.00 9.04
N LEU A 224 10.34 -1.67 9.07
CA LEU A 224 9.27 -0.81 9.58
C LEU A 224 8.65 -0.03 8.44
N ALA A 225 7.35 0.22 8.52
CA ALA A 225 6.65 1.10 7.59
C ALA A 225 5.80 2.11 8.37
N LYS A 226 5.98 3.41 8.09
CA LYS A 226 5.06 4.43 8.59
C LYS A 226 3.80 4.42 7.73
N PRO A 227 2.62 4.06 8.28
CA PRO A 227 1.38 4.17 7.52
C PRO A 227 1.11 5.63 7.13
N ARG A 228 0.49 5.80 5.96
CA ARG A 228 -0.13 7.08 5.58
C ARG A 228 -1.42 7.23 6.38
N SER A 229 -1.40 8.07 7.41
CA SER A 229 -2.58 8.39 8.21
C SER A 229 -2.57 9.87 8.54
N PHE A 230 -3.71 10.50 8.29
CA PHE A 230 -3.92 11.94 8.39
C PHE A 230 -5.15 12.21 9.25
N ASN A 231 -5.14 13.29 10.03
CA ASN A 231 -6.27 13.67 10.85
C ASN A 231 -7.26 14.43 9.96
N GLU A 232 -8.40 14.79 10.54
CA GLU A 232 -9.43 15.59 9.88
C GLU A 232 -8.90 16.93 9.33
N ASN A 233 -7.75 17.39 9.85
CA ASN A 233 -7.06 18.62 9.44
C ASN A 233 -5.99 18.40 8.35
N GLY A 234 -5.81 17.17 7.86
CA GLY A 234 -4.78 16.84 6.86
C GLY A 234 -3.36 16.76 7.43
N GLU A 235 -3.17 16.77 8.75
CA GLU A 235 -1.86 16.59 9.36
C GLU A 235 -1.57 15.12 9.57
N LYS A 236 -0.32 14.69 9.31
CA LYS A 236 0.11 13.32 9.57
C LYS A 236 0.02 13.00 11.07
N VAL A 237 -0.89 12.10 11.45
CA VAL A 237 -1.25 11.87 12.87
C VAL A 237 -0.39 10.82 13.53
N GLU A 238 -0.05 9.78 12.78
CA GLU A 238 0.36 8.53 13.40
C GLU A 238 1.86 8.51 13.68
N LYS A 239 2.20 8.43 14.97
CA LYS A 239 3.56 8.32 15.52
C LYS A 239 3.95 6.85 15.75
N TYR A 240 3.45 5.93 14.92
CA TYR A 240 3.77 4.51 15.03
C TYR A 240 4.18 3.93 13.69
N PHE A 241 4.75 2.74 13.74
CA PHE A 241 5.18 1.94 12.62
C PHE A 241 4.37 0.65 12.58
N LEU A 242 4.03 0.20 11.38
CA LEU A 242 3.62 -1.17 11.14
C LEU A 242 4.87 -2.01 10.84
N THR A 243 4.93 -3.18 11.44
CA THR A 243 6.06 -4.12 11.34
C THR A 243 5.55 -5.43 10.74
N PRO A 244 5.55 -5.59 9.40
CA PRO A 244 4.91 -6.73 8.74
C PRO A 244 5.43 -8.08 9.20
N CYS A 245 6.73 -8.19 9.54
CA CYS A 245 7.33 -9.42 10.04
C CYS A 245 6.90 -9.81 11.47
N MET A 246 6.17 -8.93 12.17
CA MET A 246 5.63 -9.16 13.52
C MET A 246 4.13 -9.46 13.51
N LEU A 247 3.47 -9.45 12.35
CA LEU A 247 2.05 -9.79 12.22
C LEU A 247 1.84 -11.27 12.56
N ARG A 248 0.90 -11.55 13.48
CA ARG A 248 0.57 -12.93 13.89
C ARG A 248 -0.84 -13.35 13.55
N GLN A 249 -1.76 -12.38 13.49
CA GLN A 249 -3.15 -12.66 13.19
C GLN A 249 -3.30 -13.15 11.75
N GLU A 250 -3.88 -14.33 11.57
CA GLU A 250 -4.27 -14.82 10.25
C GLU A 250 -5.49 -14.06 9.72
N SER A 251 -5.59 -13.90 8.41
CA SER A 251 -6.76 -13.26 7.80
C SER A 251 -8.00 -14.12 8.02
N PRO A 252 -9.11 -13.59 8.57
CA PRO A 252 -10.36 -14.31 8.64
C PRO A 252 -10.80 -14.77 7.24
N ARG A 253 -11.27 -16.00 7.11
CA ARG A 253 -11.68 -16.60 5.82
C ARG A 253 -12.65 -15.71 5.05
N GLU A 254 -13.53 -15.00 5.76
CA GLU A 254 -14.51 -14.05 5.20
C GLU A 254 -13.87 -12.95 4.33
N TYR A 255 -12.65 -12.49 4.62
CA TYR A 255 -11.96 -11.48 3.80
C TYR A 255 -11.41 -12.05 2.50
N VAL A 256 -11.02 -13.31 2.50
CA VAL A 256 -10.65 -14.05 1.29
C VAL A 256 -11.91 -14.41 0.50
N SER A 257 -13.02 -14.69 1.18
CA SER A 257 -14.33 -14.99 0.56
C SER A 257 -15.03 -13.76 -0.04
N LEU A 258 -14.78 -12.54 0.47
CA LEU A 258 -15.27 -11.30 -0.13
C LEU A 258 -14.81 -11.14 -1.58
N GLU A 259 -13.71 -11.78 -1.95
CA GLU A 259 -13.18 -11.83 -3.32
C GLU A 259 -13.98 -12.75 -4.27
N GLN A 260 -14.94 -13.50 -3.74
CA GLN A 260 -15.83 -14.39 -4.48
C GLN A 260 -17.26 -13.83 -4.61
N ASP A 261 -17.52 -12.62 -4.10
CA ASP A 261 -18.81 -11.96 -4.30
C ASP A 261 -18.93 -11.54 -5.78
N ILE A 262 -19.78 -12.24 -6.52
CA ILE A 262 -20.03 -12.06 -7.96
C ILE A 262 -20.46 -10.62 -8.30
N ARG A 263 -20.86 -9.82 -7.29
CA ARG A 263 -21.27 -8.42 -7.44
C ARG A 263 -20.12 -7.42 -7.48
N LEU A 264 -18.89 -7.82 -7.12
CA LEU A 264 -17.71 -6.96 -7.17
C LEU A 264 -16.95 -7.19 -8.47
N VAL A 265 -16.64 -6.11 -9.19
CA VAL A 265 -15.80 -6.18 -10.39
C VAL A 265 -14.34 -6.30 -9.95
N SER A 266 -13.73 -7.46 -10.19
CA SER A 266 -12.34 -7.75 -9.83
C SER A 266 -11.49 -8.02 -11.07
N THR A 267 -10.23 -7.63 -10.98
CA THR A 267 -9.22 -8.02 -11.97
C THR A 267 -8.93 -9.53 -11.92
N PRO A 268 -8.43 -10.10 -13.03
CA PRO A 268 -7.65 -11.33 -12.95
C PRO A 268 -6.51 -11.16 -11.93
N VAL A 269 -6.22 -12.21 -11.18
CA VAL A 269 -5.20 -12.15 -10.13
C VAL A 269 -3.83 -12.16 -10.78
N LEU A 270 -3.00 -11.18 -10.46
CA LEU A 270 -1.58 -11.20 -10.81
C LEU A 270 -0.85 -12.12 -9.83
N CYS A 271 -0.18 -13.14 -10.35
CA CYS A 271 0.57 -14.11 -9.57
C CYS A 271 2.07 -13.94 -9.85
N CYS A 272 2.87 -13.75 -8.82
CA CYS A 272 4.34 -13.80 -8.89
C CYS A 272 4.78 -15.18 -8.40
N VAL A 273 5.12 -16.07 -9.33
CA VAL A 273 5.47 -17.47 -9.05
C VAL A 273 7.00 -17.59 -9.00
N PHE A 274 7.56 -17.80 -7.81
CA PHE A 274 9.00 -17.95 -7.64
C PHE A 274 9.48 -19.31 -8.18
N ARG A 275 10.59 -19.30 -8.92
CA ARG A 275 11.19 -20.51 -9.48
C ARG A 275 11.62 -21.45 -8.35
N GLY A 276 11.37 -22.75 -8.52
CA GLY A 276 11.63 -23.75 -7.49
C GLY A 276 10.72 -23.70 -6.28
N ARG A 277 9.59 -22.98 -6.35
CA ARG A 277 8.57 -22.93 -5.27
C ARG A 277 9.16 -22.51 -3.92
N TYR A 278 10.06 -21.53 -3.96
CA TYR A 278 10.73 -21.03 -2.77
C TYR A 278 10.61 -19.52 -2.70
N LEU A 279 9.85 -19.04 -1.71
CA LEU A 279 9.73 -17.62 -1.41
C LEU A 279 10.21 -17.37 0.03
N PRO A 280 11.40 -16.80 0.23
CA PRO A 280 11.83 -16.39 1.56
C PRO A 280 10.79 -15.47 2.22
N PRO A 281 10.32 -15.77 3.45
CA PRO A 281 9.31 -14.96 4.14
C PRO A 281 9.64 -13.45 4.21
N PRO A 282 10.91 -13.01 4.37
CA PRO A 282 11.24 -11.59 4.37
C PRO A 282 10.87 -10.84 3.09
N ILE A 283 10.80 -11.50 1.94
CA ILE A 283 10.47 -10.86 0.67
C ILE A 283 9.04 -10.32 0.69
N PHE A 284 8.09 -11.15 1.11
CA PHE A 284 6.70 -10.74 1.22
C PHE A 284 6.53 -9.66 2.28
N HIS A 285 7.16 -9.80 3.45
CA HIS A 285 7.09 -8.78 4.52
C HIS A 285 7.62 -7.41 4.05
N ARG A 286 8.74 -7.40 3.31
CA ARG A 286 9.31 -6.15 2.77
C ARG A 286 8.43 -5.56 1.68
N LEU A 287 7.79 -6.39 0.85
CA LEU A 287 6.82 -5.92 -0.14
C LEU A 287 5.60 -5.27 0.53
N ILE A 288 5.10 -5.86 1.61
CA ILE A 288 4.02 -5.25 2.42
C ILE A 288 4.46 -3.93 3.03
N ALA A 289 5.67 -3.83 3.59
CA ALA A 289 6.21 -2.58 4.11
C ALA A 289 6.25 -1.49 3.03
N ALA A 290 6.72 -1.82 1.82
CA ALA A 290 6.70 -0.90 0.68
C ALA A 290 5.25 -0.46 0.33
N CYS A 291 4.30 -1.38 0.30
CA CYS A 291 2.89 -1.07 0.04
C CYS A 291 2.28 -0.12 1.09
N ILE A 292 2.58 -0.32 2.38
CA ILE A 292 2.10 0.53 3.48
C ILE A 292 2.56 1.99 3.31
N THR A 293 3.77 2.21 2.79
CA THR A 293 4.27 3.57 2.54
C THR A 293 3.64 4.21 1.31
N ARG A 294 3.05 3.41 0.41
CA ARG A 294 2.47 3.86 -0.86
C ARG A 294 0.98 4.11 -0.79
N TRP A 295 0.25 3.27 -0.06
CA TRP A 295 -1.21 3.28 0.03
C TRP A 295 -1.68 3.11 1.48
N PRO A 296 -2.78 3.76 1.88
CA PRO A 296 -3.37 3.54 3.18
C PRO A 296 -3.84 2.10 3.33
N VAL A 297 -3.56 1.51 4.50
CA VAL A 297 -4.07 0.18 4.85
C VAL A 297 -5.57 0.29 5.07
N SER A 298 -6.34 -0.56 4.40
CA SER A 298 -7.79 -0.55 4.50
C SER A 298 -8.24 -0.80 5.94
N LYS A 299 -9.34 -0.17 6.36
CA LYS A 299 -9.91 -0.36 7.71
C LYS A 299 -11.29 -1.04 7.65
N LYS A 300 -11.63 -1.81 8.68
CA LYS A 300 -13.00 -2.32 8.88
C LYS A 300 -13.95 -1.16 9.14
N LYS A 301 -15.14 -1.19 8.53
CA LYS A 301 -16.12 -0.11 8.66
C LYS A 301 -16.66 0.02 10.09
N GLU A 302 -16.83 -1.10 10.80
CA GLU A 302 -17.45 -1.13 12.12
C GLU A 302 -16.45 -0.81 13.24
N THR A 303 -15.25 -1.38 13.17
CA THR A 303 -14.26 -1.33 14.27
C THR A 303 -13.08 -0.39 13.99
N SER A 304 -12.94 0.12 12.76
CA SER A 304 -11.77 0.89 12.30
C SER A 304 -10.43 0.16 12.44
N GLU A 305 -10.45 -1.16 12.63
CA GLU A 305 -9.24 -1.99 12.66
C GLU A 305 -8.61 -2.11 11.28
N HIS A 306 -7.28 -2.10 11.21
CA HIS A 306 -6.52 -2.31 9.98
C HIS A 306 -6.72 -3.74 9.44
N LEU A 307 -6.94 -3.84 8.12
CA LEU A 307 -7.05 -5.09 7.37
C LEU A 307 -5.67 -5.53 6.90
N ILE A 308 -4.81 -5.86 7.87
CA ILE A 308 -3.44 -6.32 7.69
C ILE A 308 -3.20 -7.54 8.58
N PHE A 309 -2.77 -8.63 7.97
CA PHE A 309 -2.67 -9.96 8.58
C PHE A 309 -1.37 -10.63 8.17
N CYS A 310 -0.97 -11.67 8.90
CA CYS A 310 0.13 -12.53 8.50
C CYS A 310 -0.20 -13.18 7.15
N GLY A 311 0.59 -12.89 6.12
CA GLY A 311 0.40 -13.43 4.77
C GLY A 311 -0.71 -12.79 3.92
N CYS A 312 -1.43 -11.77 4.40
CA CYS A 312 -2.52 -11.13 3.64
C CYS A 312 -2.76 -9.66 4.08
N CYS A 313 -2.90 -8.75 3.14
CA CYS A 313 -3.05 -7.32 3.39
C CYS A 313 -4.00 -6.66 2.38
N MET A 314 -4.73 -5.65 2.82
CA MET A 314 -5.63 -4.85 1.97
C MET A 314 -5.26 -3.37 2.02
N PHE A 315 -5.21 -2.74 0.85
CA PHE A 315 -4.87 -1.32 0.68
C PHE A 315 -5.94 -0.62 -0.14
N ASP A 316 -6.35 0.58 0.29
CA ASP A 316 -7.26 1.40 -0.49
C ASP A 316 -6.43 2.20 -1.51
N LEU A 317 -6.62 1.91 -2.80
CA LEU A 317 -5.89 2.57 -3.90
C LEU A 317 -6.47 3.95 -4.22
N ASP A 318 -7.80 4.05 -4.08
CA ASP A 318 -8.60 5.27 -4.19
C ASP A 318 -9.97 5.02 -3.49
N LEU A 319 -10.95 5.91 -3.70
CA LEU A 319 -12.29 5.81 -3.11
C LEU A 319 -13.10 4.59 -3.57
N PHE A 320 -12.69 3.95 -4.66
CA PHE A 320 -13.46 2.91 -5.36
C PHE A 320 -12.69 1.61 -5.51
N HIS A 321 -11.37 1.60 -5.40
CA HIS A 321 -10.54 0.42 -5.69
C HIS A 321 -9.72 0.02 -4.48
N ARG A 322 -9.66 -1.29 -4.25
CA ARG A 322 -8.88 -1.94 -3.21
C ARG A 322 -7.91 -2.92 -3.82
N LEU A 323 -6.67 -2.91 -3.35
CA LEU A 323 -5.67 -3.94 -3.61
C LEU A 323 -5.69 -4.95 -2.47
N THR A 324 -5.95 -6.21 -2.77
CA THR A 324 -5.61 -7.32 -1.87
C THR A 324 -4.30 -7.93 -2.31
N LEU A 325 -3.36 -8.05 -1.37
CA LEU A 325 -2.09 -8.74 -1.56
C LEU A 325 -2.00 -9.90 -0.56
N TYR A 326 -1.74 -11.10 -1.05
CA TYR A 326 -1.60 -12.27 -0.18
C TYR A 326 -0.53 -13.23 -0.69
N CYS A 327 -0.04 -14.08 0.21
CA CYS A 327 0.99 -15.07 -0.09
C CYS A 327 0.49 -16.46 0.31
N ARG A 328 0.51 -17.41 -0.64
CA ARG A 328 0.12 -18.81 -0.40
C ARG A 328 0.95 -19.73 -1.29
N ASN A 329 1.41 -20.86 -0.75
CA ASN A 329 2.24 -21.85 -1.48
C ASN A 329 3.42 -21.20 -2.24
N ASP A 330 4.12 -20.28 -1.58
CA ASP A 330 5.28 -19.54 -2.13
C ASP A 330 4.96 -18.70 -3.39
N ILE A 331 3.69 -18.37 -3.61
CA ILE A 331 3.21 -17.46 -4.66
C ILE A 331 2.67 -16.20 -4.01
N VAL A 332 3.08 -15.04 -4.55
CA VAL A 332 2.48 -13.74 -4.21
C VAL A 332 1.33 -13.46 -5.17
N PHE A 333 0.16 -13.17 -4.62
CA PHE A 333 -1.05 -12.85 -5.36
C PHE A 333 -1.40 -11.38 -5.13
N ALA A 334 -1.79 -10.70 -6.21
CA ALA A 334 -2.26 -9.33 -6.19
C ALA A 334 -3.56 -9.23 -6.98
N ARG A 335 -4.63 -8.78 -6.31
CA ARG A 335 -5.95 -8.57 -6.91
C ARG A 335 -6.42 -7.15 -6.64
N ILE A 336 -6.90 -6.49 -7.69
CA ILE A 336 -7.58 -5.21 -7.57
C ILE A 336 -9.08 -5.45 -7.68
N THR A 337 -9.83 -4.96 -6.70
CA THR A 337 -11.28 -5.09 -6.60
C THR A 337 -11.93 -3.71 -6.54
N ARG A 338 -12.95 -3.49 -7.36
CA ARG A 338 -13.79 -2.30 -7.30
C ARG A 338 -14.89 -2.49 -6.25
N LEU A 339 -15.01 -1.54 -5.34
CA LEU A 339 -15.92 -1.56 -4.18
C LEU A 339 -17.33 -1.01 -4.48
N VAL A 340 -17.57 -0.49 -5.69
CA VAL A 340 -18.88 0.05 -6.12
C VAL A 340 -19.46 -0.82 -7.24
N ILE A 341 -20.72 -1.24 -7.03
CA ILE A 341 -21.53 -2.05 -7.94
C ILE A 341 -22.06 -1.13 -9.06
N ASP A 342 -21.38 -1.10 -10.20
CA ASP A 342 -21.88 -0.52 -11.45
C ASP A 342 -21.42 -1.45 -12.58
N GLU A 343 -22.32 -2.30 -13.08
CA GLU A 343 -22.08 -3.33 -14.11
C GLU A 343 -21.45 -2.75 -15.42
N ASP A 344 -21.55 -1.44 -15.68
CA ASP A 344 -21.14 -0.81 -16.94
C ASP A 344 -19.70 -0.27 -16.98
N LYS A 345 -18.88 -0.44 -15.93
CA LYS A 345 -17.50 0.10 -15.90
C LYS A 345 -16.41 -0.96 -15.67
N THR A 346 -15.55 -1.11 -16.66
CA THR A 346 -14.30 -1.89 -16.58
C THR A 346 -13.29 -1.24 -15.64
N LEU A 347 -12.47 -2.06 -14.97
CA LEU A 347 -11.33 -1.59 -14.19
C LEU A 347 -10.33 -0.84 -15.09
N GLU A 348 -9.83 0.31 -14.63
CA GLU A 348 -8.93 1.15 -15.44
C GLU A 348 -7.59 0.45 -15.68
N ALA A 349 -7.25 0.20 -16.94
CA ALA A 349 -6.01 -0.47 -17.33
C ALA A 349 -4.74 0.23 -16.79
N ARG A 350 -4.81 1.56 -16.59
CA ARG A 350 -3.72 2.35 -16.01
C ARG A 350 -3.49 2.04 -14.53
N LEU A 351 -4.55 1.87 -13.73
CA LEU A 351 -4.46 1.49 -12.33
C LEU A 351 -3.78 0.13 -12.18
N CYS A 352 -4.23 -0.86 -12.97
CA CYS A 352 -3.63 -2.19 -13.02
C CYS A 352 -2.15 -2.14 -13.39
N THR A 353 -1.80 -1.33 -14.39
CA THR A 353 -0.42 -1.14 -14.83
C THR A 353 0.44 -0.50 -13.74
N ARG A 354 -0.08 0.51 -13.03
CA ARG A 354 0.61 1.19 -11.93
C ARG A 354 0.89 0.24 -10.76
N VAL A 355 -0.11 -0.52 -10.33
CA VAL A 355 0.05 -1.52 -9.25
C VAL A 355 1.04 -2.61 -9.67
N ARG A 356 0.92 -3.15 -10.89
CA ARG A 356 1.85 -4.14 -11.42
C ARG A 356 3.29 -3.62 -11.41
N LYS A 357 3.53 -2.43 -11.99
CA LYS A 357 4.86 -1.79 -12.02
C LYS A 357 5.43 -1.60 -10.62
N PHE A 358 4.61 -1.13 -9.68
CA PHE A 358 5.03 -0.95 -8.29
C PHE A 358 5.46 -2.28 -7.64
N ILE A 359 4.65 -3.33 -7.78
CA ILE A 359 4.95 -4.65 -7.22
C ILE A 359 6.23 -5.22 -7.85
N THR A 360 6.34 -5.21 -9.18
CA THR A 360 7.50 -5.79 -9.88
C THR A 360 8.80 -5.03 -9.58
N LEU A 361 8.74 -3.70 -9.51
CA LEU A 361 9.90 -2.87 -9.18
C LEU A 361 10.38 -3.14 -7.74
N ASN A 362 9.45 -3.18 -6.78
CA ASN A 362 9.80 -3.45 -5.39
C ASN A 362 10.29 -4.88 -5.19
N LEU A 363 9.65 -5.88 -5.81
CA LEU A 363 10.14 -7.25 -5.79
C LEU A 363 11.56 -7.33 -6.35
N SER A 364 11.83 -6.70 -7.51
CA SER A 364 13.17 -6.68 -8.10
C SER A 364 14.21 -6.05 -7.17
N LYS A 365 13.90 -4.91 -6.54
CA LYS A 365 14.77 -4.25 -5.56
C LYS A 365 15.02 -5.14 -4.34
N ILE A 366 13.99 -5.80 -3.82
CA ILE A 366 14.10 -6.66 -2.64
C ILE A 366 14.93 -7.92 -2.95
N THR A 367 14.69 -8.56 -4.11
CA THR A 367 15.41 -9.76 -4.52
C THR A 367 16.87 -9.47 -4.85
N SER A 368 17.18 -8.32 -5.47
CA SER A 368 18.56 -7.92 -5.75
C SER A 368 19.35 -7.71 -4.46
N CYS A 369 18.75 -7.07 -3.45
CA CYS A 369 19.41 -6.85 -2.16
C CYS A 369 19.71 -8.14 -1.37
N LEU A 370 19.03 -9.25 -1.67
CA LEU A 370 19.27 -10.53 -0.99
C LEU A 370 20.40 -11.33 -1.64
N GLY A 371 20.89 -10.93 -2.82
CA GLY A 371 21.96 -11.64 -3.53
C GLY A 371 21.59 -13.07 -3.97
N GLN A 372 20.31 -13.47 -3.86
CA GLN A 372 19.87 -14.86 -4.03
C GLN A 372 19.45 -15.23 -5.46
N ASN A 373 19.66 -14.36 -6.47
CA ASN A 373 19.22 -14.58 -7.87
C ASN A 373 17.79 -15.17 -7.97
N LEU A 374 16.91 -14.76 -7.06
CA LEU A 374 15.55 -15.27 -6.98
C LEU A 374 14.77 -14.74 -8.17
N GLN A 375 14.50 -15.65 -9.10
CA GLN A 375 13.71 -15.37 -10.29
C GLN A 375 12.26 -15.76 -10.03
N TYR A 376 11.34 -14.96 -10.53
CA TYR A 376 9.91 -15.24 -10.51
C TYR A 376 9.32 -14.99 -11.89
N ASP A 377 8.30 -15.78 -12.23
CA ASP A 377 7.53 -15.57 -13.45
C ASP A 377 6.22 -14.86 -13.07
N LEU A 378 5.84 -13.86 -13.87
CA LEU A 378 4.53 -13.23 -13.76
C LEU A 378 3.49 -14.08 -14.49
N ARG A 379 2.41 -14.39 -13.81
CA ARG A 379 1.30 -15.19 -14.32
C ARG A 379 -0.04 -14.55 -13.97
N ILE A 380 -1.10 -14.99 -14.62
CA ILE A 380 -2.47 -14.52 -14.34
C ILE A 380 -3.37 -15.69 -14.01
N GLN A 381 -4.25 -15.50 -13.02
CA GLN A 381 -5.34 -16.42 -12.70
C GLN A 381 -6.69 -15.76 -13.00
N CYS A 382 -7.50 -16.39 -13.87
CA CYS A 382 -8.83 -15.88 -14.24
C CYS A 382 -9.93 -16.41 -13.29
N PRO A 383 -10.87 -15.57 -12.82
CA PRO A 383 -12.09 -16.04 -12.15
C PRO A 383 -12.99 -16.84 -13.13
N PRO A 384 -13.81 -17.83 -12.69
CA PRO A 384 -14.13 -18.20 -11.32
C PRO A 384 -13.71 -19.66 -11.04
N SER A 385 -12.41 -19.96 -10.94
CA SER A 385 -12.04 -21.25 -10.35
C SER A 385 -12.42 -21.19 -8.87
N ARG A 386 -13.39 -22.00 -8.45
CA ARG A 386 -13.81 -22.13 -7.04
C ARG A 386 -12.70 -22.62 -6.11
N GLU A 387 -11.57 -22.99 -6.69
CA GLU A 387 -10.37 -23.44 -6.01
C GLU A 387 -9.21 -22.55 -6.46
N ASP A 388 -8.38 -22.13 -5.51
CA ASP A 388 -7.03 -21.60 -5.74
C ASP A 388 -6.13 -22.74 -6.26
N SER A 389 -6.53 -23.40 -7.35
CA SER A 389 -5.76 -24.49 -7.94
C SER A 389 -4.66 -23.90 -8.81
N GLU A 390 -3.44 -24.42 -8.65
CA GLU A 390 -2.28 -23.98 -9.43
C GLU A 390 -2.50 -24.18 -10.94
N ASP A 391 -3.35 -25.14 -11.30
CA ASP A 391 -3.78 -25.45 -12.67
C ASP A 391 -4.53 -24.29 -13.36
N SER A 392 -5.05 -23.34 -12.60
CA SER A 392 -5.76 -22.15 -13.13
C SER A 392 -4.83 -20.97 -13.44
N ILE A 393 -3.53 -21.11 -13.16
CA ILE A 393 -2.53 -20.05 -13.35
C ILE A 393 -1.89 -20.16 -14.74
N VAL A 394 -2.16 -19.19 -15.60
CA VAL A 394 -1.64 -19.15 -16.97
C VAL A 394 -0.43 -18.21 -17.06
N GLY A 395 0.64 -18.68 -17.67
CA GLY A 395 1.87 -17.89 -17.87
C GLY A 395 1.65 -16.68 -18.78
N LEU A 396 2.23 -15.54 -18.43
CA LEU A 396 2.37 -14.43 -19.37
C LEU A 396 3.57 -14.74 -20.28
N SER A 397 3.34 -14.97 -21.58
CA SER A 397 4.42 -15.21 -22.54
C SER A 397 5.36 -13.99 -22.62
N PRO A 398 6.70 -14.14 -22.54
CA PRO A 398 7.63 -13.02 -22.73
C PRO A 398 8.16 -12.89 -24.17
N PRO A 399 8.63 -11.70 -24.61
CA PRO A 399 8.60 -10.42 -23.91
C PRO A 399 7.89 -9.31 -24.70
N PHE A 400 7.00 -8.58 -24.04
CA PHE A 400 6.66 -7.21 -24.41
C PHE A 400 7.79 -6.27 -23.90
N ASP A 401 8.99 -6.44 -24.45
CA ASP A 401 10.10 -5.47 -24.30
C ASP A 401 10.01 -4.34 -25.34
N MET A 402 9.02 -4.37 -26.23
CA MET A 402 8.72 -3.31 -27.19
C MET A 402 7.45 -2.57 -26.78
N TRP A 403 7.58 -1.66 -25.81
CA TRP A 403 6.87 -0.37 -25.71
C TRP A 403 7.44 0.48 -24.55
N PHE A 404 8.74 0.32 -24.26
CA PHE A 404 9.51 1.38 -23.61
C PHE A 404 9.88 2.44 -24.67
N ALA A 405 8.86 3.03 -25.29
CA ALA A 405 8.98 4.41 -25.70
C ALA A 405 8.72 5.20 -24.42
N ASP A 406 9.81 5.77 -23.93
CA ASP A 406 9.85 6.91 -23.03
C ASP A 406 8.87 7.99 -23.50
N GLU A 407 7.59 7.87 -23.16
CA GLU A 407 6.76 9.05 -22.93
C GLU A 407 7.13 9.49 -21.52
N GLY A 408 8.11 10.40 -21.46
CA GLY A 408 8.83 10.83 -20.26
C GLY A 408 7.91 11.32 -19.15
N HIS A 409 7.36 10.37 -18.39
CA HIS A 409 6.65 10.58 -17.16
C HIS A 409 7.13 9.57 -16.14
N ASP A 410 7.81 10.13 -15.14
CA ASP A 410 8.36 9.45 -13.99
C ASP A 410 7.25 8.70 -13.21
N PRO A 411 7.32 7.37 -13.07
CA PRO A 411 6.37 6.59 -12.28
C PRO A 411 6.46 6.85 -10.76
N ASP A 412 7.49 7.57 -10.30
CA ASP A 412 7.63 8.10 -8.94
C ASP A 412 7.04 9.52 -8.79
N ALA A 413 6.44 10.09 -9.85
CA ALA A 413 5.86 11.43 -9.80
C ALA A 413 4.74 11.53 -8.74
N PRO A 414 4.80 12.53 -7.85
CA PRO A 414 3.77 12.77 -6.85
C PRO A 414 2.42 13.06 -7.51
N ILE A 415 1.32 12.83 -6.77
CA ILE A 415 -0.02 13.29 -7.18
C ILE A 415 0.09 14.78 -7.49
N THR A 416 -0.14 15.16 -8.74
CA THR A 416 -0.03 16.55 -9.17
C THR A 416 -1.29 17.33 -8.79
N ARG A 417 -1.18 18.66 -8.75
CA ARG A 417 -2.32 19.56 -8.49
C ARG A 417 -3.47 19.32 -9.50
N GLU A 418 -3.13 18.95 -10.72
CA GLU A 418 -4.06 18.66 -11.80
C GLU A 418 -4.92 17.41 -11.50
N HIS A 419 -4.35 16.39 -10.86
CA HIS A 419 -5.10 15.23 -10.37
C HIS A 419 -6.05 15.61 -9.22
N MET A 420 -5.60 16.50 -8.32
CA MET A 420 -6.44 16.99 -7.22
C MET A 420 -7.63 17.80 -7.74
N ASN A 421 -7.42 18.61 -8.78
CA ASN A 421 -8.46 19.39 -9.44
C ASN A 421 -9.52 18.51 -10.08
N HIS A 422 -9.12 17.43 -10.76
CA HIS A 422 -10.05 16.45 -11.31
C HIS A 422 -10.93 15.82 -10.23
N ALA A 423 -10.32 15.35 -9.14
CA ALA A 423 -11.03 14.71 -8.05
C ALA A 423 -12.03 15.65 -7.35
N ARG A 424 -11.65 16.93 -7.17
CA ARG A 424 -12.55 17.97 -6.63
C ARG A 424 -13.84 18.08 -7.42
N LEU A 425 -13.72 18.16 -8.73
CA LEU A 425 -14.88 18.25 -9.61
C LEU A 425 -15.71 16.96 -9.57
N CYS A 426 -15.09 15.78 -9.49
CA CYS A 426 -15.82 14.51 -9.30
C CYS A 426 -16.66 14.50 -8.02
N VAL A 427 -16.08 14.91 -6.89
CA VAL A 427 -16.77 14.96 -5.59
C VAL A 427 -17.95 15.93 -5.65
N VAL A 428 -17.74 17.14 -6.17
CA VAL A 428 -18.80 18.16 -6.31
C VAL A 428 -19.96 17.64 -7.16
N LEU A 429 -19.65 17.00 -8.30
CA LEU A 429 -20.68 16.43 -9.17
C LEU A 429 -21.49 15.36 -8.45
N VAL A 430 -20.84 14.39 -7.80
CA VAL A 430 -21.54 13.27 -7.14
C VAL A 430 -22.33 13.72 -5.91
N THR A 431 -21.81 14.70 -5.16
CA THR A 431 -22.41 15.16 -3.90
C THR A 431 -23.38 16.31 -4.13
N VAL A 432 -22.88 17.50 -4.43
CA VAL A 432 -23.66 18.75 -4.52
C VAL A 432 -24.63 18.71 -5.69
N CYS A 433 -24.15 18.38 -6.90
CA CYS A 433 -25.04 18.26 -8.06
C CYS A 433 -25.99 17.06 -7.92
N GLY A 434 -25.56 15.98 -7.26
CA GLY A 434 -26.43 14.86 -6.90
C GLY A 434 -27.60 15.28 -6.02
N ASN A 435 -27.33 16.06 -4.97
CA ASN A 435 -28.35 16.60 -4.08
C ASN A 435 -29.31 17.53 -4.83
N ALA A 436 -28.78 18.43 -5.66
CA ALA A 436 -29.59 19.30 -6.50
C ALA A 436 -30.53 18.50 -7.43
N MET A 437 -30.04 17.44 -8.07
CA MET A 437 -30.86 16.59 -8.94
C MET A 437 -31.90 15.77 -8.16
N ARG A 438 -31.59 15.30 -6.94
CA ARG A 438 -32.58 14.64 -6.06
C ARG A 438 -33.71 15.59 -5.68
N ASP A 439 -33.37 16.83 -5.42
CA ASP A 439 -34.35 17.87 -5.10
C ASP A 439 -35.21 18.24 -6.31
N VAL A 440 -34.61 18.40 -7.51
CA VAL A 440 -35.36 18.57 -8.76
C VAL A 440 -36.34 17.42 -8.97
N LEU A 441 -35.87 16.18 -8.81
CA LEU A 441 -36.71 15.01 -8.98
C LEU A 441 -37.87 15.02 -7.98
N SER A 442 -37.60 15.28 -6.69
CA SER A 442 -38.59 15.28 -5.62
C SER A 442 -39.64 16.40 -5.76
N THR A 443 -39.26 17.56 -6.29
CA THR A 443 -40.18 18.68 -6.51
C THR A 443 -41.06 18.50 -7.74
N HIS A 444 -40.54 17.87 -8.80
CA HIS A 444 -41.22 17.81 -10.11
C HIS A 444 -41.77 16.43 -10.47
N VAL A 445 -41.91 15.52 -9.52
CA VAL A 445 -42.49 14.19 -9.74
C VAL A 445 -43.86 14.26 -10.44
N SER A 446 -44.13 13.33 -11.38
CA SER A 446 -45.45 13.17 -12.03
C SER A 446 -46.18 11.92 -11.52
N PRO A 447 -47.45 12.02 -11.04
CA PRO A 447 -48.30 13.21 -10.98
C PRO A 447 -47.84 14.24 -9.92
N PRO A 448 -48.13 15.54 -10.08
CA PRO A 448 -47.74 16.58 -9.12
C PRO A 448 -48.26 16.28 -7.70
N HIS A 449 -47.49 16.62 -6.66
CA HIS A 449 -47.79 16.36 -5.25
C HIS A 449 -47.88 14.88 -4.84
N THR A 450 -47.39 13.97 -5.67
CA THR A 450 -47.26 12.55 -5.33
C THR A 450 -45.91 12.27 -4.68
N ASP A 451 -45.88 11.37 -3.70
CA ASP A 451 -44.64 10.86 -3.14
C ASP A 451 -43.75 10.24 -4.24
N ILE A 452 -42.43 10.51 -4.17
CA ILE A 452 -41.46 10.08 -5.17
C ILE A 452 -41.44 8.56 -5.36
N HIS A 453 -41.61 7.79 -4.29
CA HIS A 453 -41.64 6.34 -4.35
C HIS A 453 -42.91 5.84 -5.05
N GLN A 454 -44.05 6.49 -4.80
CA GLN A 454 -45.30 6.15 -5.47
C GLN A 454 -45.26 6.44 -6.97
N ALA A 455 -44.64 7.55 -7.38
CA ALA A 455 -44.51 7.87 -8.81
C ALA A 455 -43.53 6.95 -9.56
N ILE A 456 -42.45 6.53 -8.90
CA ILE A 456 -41.53 5.51 -9.43
C ILE A 456 -42.28 4.19 -9.62
N LEU A 457 -43.09 3.76 -8.64
CA LEU A 457 -43.91 2.54 -8.74
C LEU A 457 -44.94 2.64 -9.86
N ALA A 458 -45.63 3.78 -9.99
CA ALA A 458 -46.61 4.02 -11.04
C ALA A 458 -46.01 3.94 -12.46
N ASN A 459 -44.72 4.27 -12.59
CA ASN A 459 -43.98 4.22 -13.85
C ASN A 459 -43.12 2.94 -14.02
N LYS A 460 -43.26 1.94 -13.15
CA LYS A 460 -42.43 0.72 -13.16
C LYS A 460 -42.36 0.05 -14.54
N VAL A 461 -43.52 -0.17 -15.18
CA VAL A 461 -43.60 -0.80 -16.52
C VAL A 461 -42.83 0.03 -17.57
N LYS A 462 -42.95 1.36 -17.50
CA LYS A 462 -42.23 2.26 -18.42
C LYS A 462 -40.72 2.18 -18.22
N LEU A 463 -40.26 2.05 -16.97
CA LEU A 463 -38.85 1.97 -16.61
C LEU A 463 -38.23 0.60 -16.94
N THR A 464 -39.00 -0.49 -16.85
CA THR A 464 -38.48 -1.87 -16.95
C THR A 464 -38.86 -2.64 -18.22
N SER A 465 -39.86 -2.24 -19.02
CA SER A 465 -40.36 -3.10 -20.12
C SER A 465 -40.87 -2.37 -21.37
N ARG A 466 -40.18 -1.33 -21.84
CA ARG A 466 -40.58 -0.66 -23.09
C ARG A 466 -40.04 -1.41 -24.33
N GLN A 467 -40.94 -1.93 -25.19
CA GLN A 467 -40.71 -2.36 -26.58
C GLN A 467 -39.30 -2.93 -26.88
N GLY A 468 -38.87 -3.94 -26.09
CA GLY A 468 -37.63 -4.68 -26.34
C GLY A 468 -36.33 -4.11 -25.76
N ARG A 469 -36.33 -2.93 -25.12
CA ARG A 469 -35.17 -2.40 -24.35
C ARG A 469 -35.62 -1.64 -23.10
N PRO A 470 -35.27 -2.10 -21.88
CA PRO A 470 -35.56 -1.38 -20.64
C PRO A 470 -34.82 -0.02 -20.61
N LEU A 471 -35.42 0.99 -19.96
CA LEU A 471 -34.79 2.31 -19.78
C LEU A 471 -33.72 2.28 -18.70
N LEU A 472 -33.92 1.43 -17.69
CA LEU A 472 -32.96 1.15 -16.64
C LEU A 472 -32.20 -0.13 -16.97
N ASN A 473 -30.88 -0.15 -16.76
CA ASN A 473 -30.11 -1.39 -16.83
C ASN A 473 -30.44 -2.30 -15.62
N ALA A 474 -29.94 -3.55 -15.63
CA ALA A 474 -30.29 -4.53 -14.60
C ALA A 474 -29.94 -4.06 -13.18
N ASP A 475 -28.82 -3.37 -12.99
CA ASP A 475 -28.42 -2.79 -11.71
C ASP A 475 -29.29 -1.63 -11.26
N GLN A 476 -29.60 -0.70 -12.15
CA GLN A 476 -30.51 0.40 -11.86
C GLN A 476 -31.89 -0.12 -11.48
N ILE A 477 -32.35 -1.23 -12.08
CA ILE A 477 -33.60 -1.89 -11.68
C ILE A 477 -33.51 -2.43 -10.24
N LYS A 478 -32.41 -3.07 -9.84
CA LYS A 478 -32.22 -3.56 -8.45
C LYS A 478 -32.16 -2.40 -7.45
N VAL A 479 -31.51 -1.29 -7.81
CA VAL A 479 -31.40 -0.10 -6.95
C VAL A 479 -32.76 0.58 -6.81
N VAL A 480 -33.52 0.72 -7.90
CA VAL A 480 -34.84 1.36 -7.88
C VAL A 480 -35.91 0.45 -7.29
N PHE A 481 -35.84 -0.87 -7.53
CA PHE A 481 -36.81 -1.89 -7.08
C PHE A 481 -36.08 -3.07 -6.39
N PRO A 482 -35.64 -2.90 -5.14
CA PRO A 482 -34.87 -3.93 -4.43
C PRO A 482 -35.73 -5.14 -4.01
N ASP A 483 -37.04 -4.98 -3.89
CA ASP A 483 -37.99 -6.07 -3.68
C ASP A 483 -38.22 -6.84 -5.00
N PRO A 484 -38.01 -8.17 -5.04
CA PRO A 484 -38.30 -9.00 -6.22
C PRO A 484 -39.75 -8.94 -6.68
N HIS A 485 -40.69 -8.67 -5.77
CA HIS A 485 -42.10 -8.44 -6.09
C HIS A 485 -42.35 -7.00 -6.58
N GLY A 486 -41.35 -6.12 -6.41
CA GLY A 486 -41.30 -4.71 -6.75
C GLY A 486 -42.52 -3.93 -6.28
N LYS A 487 -42.89 -4.16 -5.01
CA LYS A 487 -43.92 -3.41 -4.28
C LYS A 487 -43.34 -2.20 -3.54
N THR A 488 -42.02 -2.16 -3.37
CA THR A 488 -41.28 -1.06 -2.73
C THR A 488 -40.18 -0.56 -3.65
N THR A 489 -39.69 0.65 -3.38
CA THR A 489 -38.59 1.28 -4.12
C THR A 489 -37.39 1.50 -3.23
N GLY A 490 -36.20 1.62 -3.83
CA GLY A 490 -34.97 1.95 -3.12
C GLY A 490 -34.93 3.37 -2.55
N LYS A 491 -33.88 3.63 -1.77
CA LYS A 491 -33.65 4.94 -1.15
C LYS A 491 -33.12 5.93 -2.19
N VAL A 492 -33.80 7.07 -2.34
CA VAL A 492 -33.44 8.10 -3.34
C VAL A 492 -32.03 8.68 -3.10
N ASP A 493 -31.57 8.71 -1.85
CA ASP A 493 -30.20 9.13 -1.50
C ASP A 493 -29.10 8.25 -2.13
N GLN A 494 -29.43 7.01 -2.50
CA GLN A 494 -28.50 6.08 -3.13
C GLN A 494 -28.49 6.18 -4.66
N PHE A 495 -29.35 7.01 -5.25
CA PHE A 495 -29.41 7.16 -6.71
C PHE A 495 -28.24 8.02 -7.20
N ASP A 496 -27.49 7.52 -8.17
CA ASP A 496 -26.40 8.24 -8.82
C ASP A 496 -26.93 9.26 -9.86
N LEU A 497 -26.03 10.12 -10.38
CA LEU A 497 -26.38 11.14 -11.37
C LEU A 497 -26.98 10.57 -12.67
N SER A 498 -26.55 9.39 -13.10
CA SER A 498 -27.08 8.75 -14.32
C SER A 498 -28.53 8.33 -14.10
N LEU A 499 -28.81 7.69 -12.98
CA LEU A 499 -30.13 7.23 -12.59
C LEU A 499 -31.06 8.42 -12.36
N LEU A 500 -30.61 9.44 -11.62
CA LEU A 500 -31.36 10.68 -11.41
C LEU A 500 -31.71 11.37 -12.72
N TYR A 501 -30.77 11.44 -13.67
CA TYR A 501 -31.03 11.98 -15.01
C TYR A 501 -32.12 11.18 -15.74
N ILE A 502 -32.03 9.84 -15.75
CA ILE A 502 -33.03 8.98 -16.40
C ILE A 502 -34.41 9.20 -15.78
N LEU A 503 -34.50 9.27 -14.46
CA LEU A 503 -35.77 9.48 -13.76
C LEU A 503 -36.34 10.87 -14.06
N ILE A 504 -35.55 11.95 -13.94
CA ILE A 504 -36.02 13.31 -14.24
C ILE A 504 -36.54 13.39 -15.68
N ARG A 505 -35.80 12.85 -16.65
CA ARG A 505 -36.20 12.89 -18.06
C ARG A 505 -37.51 12.13 -18.36
N ASN A 506 -37.82 11.08 -17.61
CA ASN A 506 -38.87 10.13 -18.00
C ASN A 506 -40.10 10.10 -17.09
N ILE A 507 -39.96 10.48 -15.81
CA ILE A 507 -41.04 10.39 -14.81
C ILE A 507 -41.32 11.72 -14.09
N SER A 508 -40.59 12.79 -14.42
CA SER A 508 -40.88 14.14 -13.90
C SER A 508 -41.65 14.99 -14.90
N THR A 509 -42.17 16.11 -14.40
CA THR A 509 -42.84 17.18 -15.17
C THR A 509 -41.86 18.26 -15.65
N VAL A 510 -40.54 18.06 -15.46
CA VAL A 510 -39.52 19.02 -15.92
C VAL A 510 -39.58 19.14 -17.44
N PRO A 511 -39.76 20.36 -17.99
CA PRO A 511 -39.81 20.55 -19.44
C PRO A 511 -38.47 20.17 -20.06
N ALA A 512 -38.53 19.54 -21.24
CA ALA A 512 -37.32 19.23 -22.00
C ALA A 512 -36.57 20.53 -22.36
N PRO A 513 -35.22 20.50 -22.43
CA PRO A 513 -34.45 21.59 -23.02
C PRO A 513 -34.94 21.91 -24.44
N VAL A 514 -34.65 23.10 -24.95
CA VAL A 514 -35.14 23.56 -26.27
C VAL A 514 -34.72 22.64 -27.42
N ARG A 515 -33.52 22.03 -27.37
CA ARG A 515 -33.07 21.00 -28.33
C ARG A 515 -33.49 19.57 -27.97
N GLY A 516 -34.12 19.40 -26.81
CA GLY A 516 -34.44 18.10 -26.24
C GLY A 516 -33.28 17.53 -25.42
N TRP A 517 -33.58 16.43 -24.74
CA TRP A 517 -32.64 15.71 -23.87
C TRP A 517 -31.56 14.99 -24.67
N GLY A 518 -30.31 15.05 -24.20
CA GLY A 518 -29.20 14.29 -24.77
C GLY A 518 -28.26 15.08 -25.69
N TYR A 519 -28.61 16.31 -26.06
CA TYR A 519 -27.79 17.20 -26.88
C TYR A 519 -26.81 18.04 -26.06
N ASP A 520 -25.74 18.52 -26.69
CA ASP A 520 -24.72 19.33 -26.02
C ASP A 520 -25.31 20.68 -25.56
N PRO A 521 -25.24 21.03 -24.26
CA PRO A 521 -25.69 22.31 -23.76
C PRO A 521 -25.00 23.54 -24.39
N GLN A 522 -23.81 23.38 -24.99
CA GLN A 522 -23.07 24.47 -25.64
C GLN A 522 -23.76 24.96 -26.92
N ASP A 523 -24.61 24.14 -27.53
CA ASP A 523 -25.35 24.50 -28.74
C ASP A 523 -26.40 25.60 -28.49
N GLN A 524 -26.86 25.78 -27.25
CA GLN A 524 -27.85 26.78 -26.86
C GLN A 524 -27.57 27.38 -25.46
N PRO A 525 -26.56 28.27 -25.35
CA PRO A 525 -26.11 28.80 -24.05
C PRO A 525 -27.14 29.70 -23.36
N ARG A 526 -28.17 30.17 -24.08
CA ARG A 526 -29.23 31.04 -23.54
C ARG A 526 -30.45 30.28 -22.99
N ASP A 527 -30.48 28.95 -23.08
CA ASP A 527 -31.55 28.16 -22.49
C ASP A 527 -31.33 28.04 -20.98
N HIS A 528 -32.03 28.87 -20.20
CA HIS A 528 -32.00 28.82 -18.74
C HIS A 528 -33.19 28.04 -18.17
N SER A 529 -33.76 27.07 -18.89
CA SER A 529 -34.80 26.18 -18.36
C SER A 529 -34.26 25.23 -17.30
N LEU A 530 -35.12 24.67 -16.44
CA LEU A 530 -34.68 23.66 -15.45
C LEU A 530 -34.12 22.40 -16.13
N GLY A 531 -34.72 22.00 -17.26
CA GLY A 531 -34.23 20.89 -18.07
C GLY A 531 -32.83 21.15 -18.62
N ALA A 532 -32.53 22.38 -19.08
CA ALA A 532 -31.20 22.76 -19.55
C ALA A 532 -30.15 22.70 -18.43
N SER A 533 -30.49 23.13 -17.21
CA SER A 533 -29.59 23.01 -16.05
C SER A 533 -29.27 21.53 -15.74
N VAL A 534 -30.26 20.64 -15.82
CA VAL A 534 -30.06 19.17 -15.66
C VAL A 534 -29.18 18.59 -16.76
N GLU A 535 -29.36 19.02 -18.01
CA GLU A 535 -28.55 18.58 -19.14
C GLU A 535 -27.09 19.05 -19.03
N ARG A 536 -26.83 20.25 -18.50
CA ARG A 536 -25.47 20.74 -18.19
C ARG A 536 -24.77 19.87 -17.15
N ILE A 537 -25.44 19.50 -16.06
CA ILE A 537 -24.86 18.59 -15.05
C ILE A 537 -24.51 17.24 -15.69
N ARG A 538 -25.38 16.69 -16.56
CA ARG A 538 -25.07 15.46 -17.31
C ARG A 538 -23.84 15.64 -18.18
N SER A 539 -23.74 16.75 -18.92
CA SER A 539 -22.61 17.04 -19.79
C SER A 539 -21.31 17.16 -19.00
N TYR A 540 -21.29 17.91 -17.88
CA TYR A 540 -20.11 18.03 -17.01
C TYR A 540 -19.70 16.68 -16.44
N ARG A 541 -20.66 15.87 -15.98
CA ARG A 541 -20.39 14.49 -15.56
C ARG A 541 -19.75 13.68 -16.67
N ASN A 542 -20.27 13.74 -17.89
CA ASN A 542 -19.72 12.97 -19.00
C ASN A 542 -18.29 13.43 -19.36
N HIS A 543 -18.02 14.72 -19.38
CA HIS A 543 -16.69 15.25 -19.69
C HIS A 543 -15.67 14.96 -18.58
N ILE A 544 -16.04 15.22 -17.31
CA ILE A 544 -15.13 15.13 -16.17
C ILE A 544 -14.98 13.68 -15.67
N ILE A 545 -16.09 12.94 -15.54
CA ILE A 545 -16.10 11.57 -14.99
C ILE A 545 -16.11 10.51 -16.11
N GLY A 546 -16.76 10.80 -17.24
CA GLY A 546 -16.98 9.81 -18.31
C GLY A 546 -15.89 9.73 -19.38
N HIS A 547 -15.18 10.82 -19.65
CA HIS A 547 -14.25 10.94 -20.78
C HIS A 547 -12.84 11.44 -20.40
N SER A 548 -12.53 11.50 -19.10
CA SER A 548 -11.19 11.84 -18.63
C SER A 548 -10.21 10.71 -18.96
N MET A 549 -9.19 10.97 -19.78
CA MET A 549 -8.22 9.95 -20.20
C MET A 549 -7.12 9.69 -19.16
N ASN A 550 -6.77 10.71 -18.37
CA ASN A 550 -5.66 10.70 -17.41
C ASN A 550 -6.07 11.11 -15.99
N GLY A 551 -7.31 11.54 -15.74
CA GLY A 551 -7.71 12.00 -14.41
C GLY A 551 -7.02 13.30 -14.00
N GLU A 552 -6.57 14.11 -14.97
CA GLU A 552 -5.89 15.38 -14.75
C GLU A 552 -6.73 16.50 -15.35
N ILE A 553 -6.95 17.58 -14.58
CA ILE A 553 -7.61 18.79 -15.05
C ILE A 553 -6.71 19.99 -14.72
N SER A 554 -6.38 20.78 -15.75
CA SER A 554 -5.56 21.98 -15.58
C SER A 554 -6.23 22.97 -14.62
N GLN A 555 -5.47 23.85 -13.97
CA GLN A 555 -6.07 24.85 -13.08
C GLN A 555 -7.08 25.75 -13.83
N GLN A 556 -6.80 26.08 -15.10
CA GLN A 556 -7.68 26.89 -15.93
C GLN A 556 -9.01 26.19 -16.22
N ASP A 557 -8.96 24.91 -16.58
CA ASP A 557 -10.17 24.11 -16.84
C ASP A 557 -10.94 23.84 -15.54
N PHE A 558 -10.22 23.67 -14.42
CA PHE A 558 -10.83 23.54 -13.11
C PHE A 558 -11.65 24.77 -12.75
N ASP A 559 -11.07 25.97 -12.87
CA ASP A 559 -11.76 27.22 -12.54
C ASP A 559 -12.96 27.46 -13.49
N ASP A 560 -12.83 27.11 -14.77
CA ASP A 560 -13.92 27.18 -15.75
C ASP A 560 -15.07 26.22 -15.40
N TYR A 561 -14.78 24.93 -15.17
CA TYR A 561 -15.80 23.95 -14.77
C TYR A 561 -16.42 24.30 -13.42
N TRP A 562 -15.64 24.80 -12.47
CA TRP A 562 -16.14 25.22 -11.17
C TRP A 562 -17.14 26.37 -11.30
N SER A 563 -16.79 27.42 -12.04
CA SER A 563 -17.68 28.56 -12.30
C SER A 563 -18.96 28.13 -13.03
N LYS A 564 -18.83 27.23 -14.01
CA LYS A 564 -19.95 26.65 -14.76
C LYS A 564 -20.88 25.81 -13.88
N ILE A 565 -20.35 25.05 -12.93
CA ILE A 565 -21.14 24.28 -11.97
C ILE A 565 -21.84 25.21 -10.99
N ASP A 566 -21.14 26.22 -10.46
CA ASP A 566 -21.69 27.22 -9.53
C ASP A 566 -22.91 27.93 -10.16
N ALA A 567 -22.76 28.44 -11.38
CA ALA A 567 -23.84 29.10 -12.11
C ALA A 567 -25.07 28.18 -12.33
N VAL A 568 -24.84 26.91 -12.63
CA VAL A 568 -25.92 25.93 -12.83
C VAL A 568 -26.64 25.62 -11.51
N LEU A 569 -25.91 25.54 -10.40
CA LEU A 569 -26.50 25.33 -9.08
C LEU A 569 -27.33 26.55 -8.65
N ASP A 570 -26.85 27.78 -8.87
CA ASP A 570 -27.59 29.02 -8.61
C ASP A 570 -28.90 29.07 -9.41
N GLU A 571 -28.88 28.67 -10.68
CA GLU A 571 -30.10 28.56 -11.49
C GLU A 571 -31.11 27.56 -10.93
N ILE A 572 -30.64 26.41 -10.41
CA ILE A 572 -31.51 25.39 -9.82
C ILE A 572 -32.09 25.88 -8.50
N GLU A 573 -31.29 26.52 -7.65
CA GLU A 573 -31.74 27.12 -6.39
C GLU A 573 -32.88 28.11 -6.62
N LEU A 574 -32.69 29.03 -7.57
CA LEU A 574 -33.69 30.04 -7.93
C LEU A 574 -35.01 29.39 -8.38
N LYS A 575 -34.94 28.33 -9.20
CA LYS A 575 -36.13 27.65 -9.74
C LYS A 575 -36.84 26.79 -8.70
N LEU A 576 -36.12 26.20 -7.76
CA LEU A 576 -36.69 25.37 -6.69
C LEU A 576 -37.10 26.19 -5.46
N GLY A 577 -36.69 27.46 -5.36
CA GLY A 577 -36.85 28.26 -4.14
C GLY A 577 -36.06 27.71 -2.96
N LYS A 578 -34.95 27.01 -3.23
CA LYS A 578 -34.05 26.41 -2.24
C LYS A 578 -32.77 27.24 -2.11
N GLN A 579 -32.03 27.02 -1.03
CA GLN A 579 -30.75 27.67 -0.76
C GLN A 579 -29.79 26.66 -0.14
N GLY A 580 -28.49 26.77 -0.41
CA GLY A 580 -27.43 26.07 0.32
C GLY A 580 -26.50 25.19 -0.50
N TYR A 581 -26.75 24.99 -1.80
CA TYR A 581 -25.82 24.29 -2.70
C TYR A 581 -24.53 25.09 -2.88
N ARG A 582 -24.58 26.43 -2.94
CA ARG A 582 -23.38 27.26 -3.01
C ARG A 582 -22.49 27.12 -1.75
N ALA A 583 -23.11 27.08 -0.58
CA ALA A 583 -22.38 26.82 0.68
C ALA A 583 -21.78 25.40 0.70
N GLN A 584 -22.50 24.40 0.17
CA GLN A 584 -21.97 23.03 0.01
C GLN A 584 -20.80 22.99 -1.00
N LEU A 585 -20.89 23.72 -2.11
CA LEU A 585 -19.86 23.83 -3.12
C LEU A 585 -18.56 24.42 -2.54
N GLU A 586 -18.66 25.56 -1.85
CA GLU A 586 -17.50 26.21 -1.21
C GLU A 586 -16.90 25.35 -0.08
N LYS A 587 -17.73 24.58 0.63
CA LYS A 587 -17.26 23.58 1.60
C LYS A 587 -16.43 22.48 0.92
N GLN A 588 -16.81 22.03 -0.28
CA GLN A 588 -16.02 21.04 -1.03
C GLN A 588 -14.69 21.61 -1.54
N LYS A 589 -14.62 22.92 -1.80
CA LYS A 589 -13.38 23.60 -2.20
C LYS A 589 -12.29 23.51 -1.13
N THR A 590 -12.70 23.48 0.14
CA THR A 590 -11.82 23.36 1.31
C THR A 590 -11.65 21.92 1.81
N GLN A 591 -12.67 21.05 1.71
CA GLN A 591 -12.60 19.66 2.18
C GLN A 591 -11.81 18.71 1.28
N VAL A 592 -11.82 18.87 -0.05
CA VAL A 592 -11.13 17.90 -0.93
C VAL A 592 -9.60 18.06 -0.89
N ILE A 593 -9.11 19.23 -0.46
CA ILE A 593 -7.70 19.42 -0.07
C ILE A 593 -7.32 18.37 0.98
N SER A 594 -8.16 18.13 1.99
CA SER A 594 -7.84 17.21 3.08
C SER A 594 -7.97 15.73 2.73
N ILE A 595 -8.62 15.34 1.61
CA ILE A 595 -8.74 13.93 1.20
C ILE A 595 -7.58 13.50 0.30
N TYR A 596 -7.09 14.41 -0.56
CA TYR A 596 -5.96 14.12 -1.46
C TYR A 596 -4.59 14.52 -0.90
N GLU A 597 -4.50 15.52 -0.01
CA GLU A 597 -3.28 15.70 0.80
C GLU A 597 -3.19 14.63 1.90
N ALA A 598 -4.28 13.88 2.14
CA ALA A 598 -4.33 12.71 3.02
C ALA A 598 -4.19 11.34 2.33
N CYS A 599 -4.03 11.29 1.01
CA CYS A 599 -3.68 10.07 0.25
C CYS A 599 -2.22 10.14 -0.16
#